data_AF-A0A1C3NZM1-F1
#
_entry.id   AF-A0A1C3NZM1-F1
#
_cell.length_a   1.000
_cell.length_b   1.000
_cell.length_c   1.000
_cell.angle_alpha   90.00
_cell.angle_beta   90.00
_cell.angle_gamma   90.00
#
_symmetry.space_group_name_H-M   'P 1'
#
loop_
_entity.id
_entity.type
_entity.pdbx_description
1 polymer ?
#
loop_
_entity_poly.entity_id
_entity_poly.type
_entity_poly.pdbx_seq_one_letter_code
_entity_poly.pdbx_strand_id
1 'polypeptide(L)'
;MHTATITCLWYGVFGPRPVTVLLVREHTHRIPRGGYDLALVTTDITIRPAPLVARYAARWSIEIMIEDAKQTFGVGQARNRVQRAVERTVPFGLVCQTLVMLWYATAGHHPADVTDHRERAPWYTTRTNPSTADMIGKLRRVLIATKYQVTHPEQPTPRAATCPVRCFSLPNRPHSVTSCTGYFPRRHGFSDRSR
;
A
#
# COMPACT_ATOMS: atom_id res chain seq x y z
N MET A 1 2.35 -9.48 29.89
CA MET A 1 3.74 -9.13 29.55
C MET A 1 4.40 -8.62 30.82
N HIS A 2 5.53 -9.18 31.21
CA HIS A 2 6.32 -8.73 32.35
C HIS A 2 7.55 -7.99 31.86
N THR A 3 7.91 -6.93 32.57
CA THR A 3 9.08 -6.11 32.27
C THR A 3 9.91 -5.91 33.52
N ALA A 4 11.22 -6.12 33.43
CA ALA A 4 12.17 -5.83 34.48
C ALA A 4 13.25 -4.88 33.96
N THR A 5 13.63 -3.89 34.75
CA THR A 5 14.60 -2.86 34.35
C THR A 5 15.80 -2.90 35.28
N ILE A 6 17.00 -2.87 34.71
CA ILE A 6 18.27 -2.88 35.45
C ILE A 6 19.16 -1.76 34.89
N THR A 7 19.70 -0.92 35.77
CA THR A 7 20.71 0.07 35.40
C THR A 7 22.09 -0.51 35.71
N CYS A 8 22.97 -0.55 34.71
CA CYS A 8 24.30 -1.12 34.85
C CYS A 8 25.34 -0.36 34.01
N LEU A 9 26.61 -0.69 34.23
CA LEU A 9 27.72 -0.22 33.40
C LEU A 9 28.12 -1.30 32.41
N TRP A 10 28.28 -0.92 31.15
CA TRP A 10 28.80 -1.81 30.11
C TRP A 10 30.13 -1.26 29.60
N TYR A 11 31.20 -1.56 30.33
CA TYR A 11 32.54 -1.01 30.08
C TYR A 11 33.08 -1.26 28.67
N GLY A 12 32.83 -2.44 28.08
CA GLY A 12 33.35 -2.77 26.75
C GLY A 12 32.71 -2.00 25.58
N VAL A 13 31.49 -1.48 25.72
CA VAL A 13 30.77 -0.81 24.63
C VAL A 13 30.53 0.67 24.93
N PHE A 14 30.12 0.99 26.16
CA PHE A 14 29.75 2.34 26.58
C PHE A 14 30.72 2.95 27.60
N GLY A 15 31.80 2.24 27.96
CA GLY A 15 32.78 2.73 28.92
C GLY A 15 32.13 3.08 30.28
N PRO A 16 32.39 4.26 30.84
CA PRO A 16 31.83 4.68 32.13
C PRO A 16 30.37 5.18 32.03
N ARG A 17 29.77 5.21 30.84
CA ARG A 17 28.41 5.73 30.67
C ARG A 17 27.38 4.69 31.16
N PRO A 18 26.48 5.06 32.08
CA PRO A 18 25.43 4.16 32.55
C PRO A 18 24.44 3.86 31.42
N VAL A 19 23.99 2.62 31.38
CA VAL A 19 22.94 2.14 30.47
C VAL A 19 21.85 1.45 31.25
N THR A 20 20.64 1.50 30.71
CA THR A 20 19.49 0.79 31.25
C THR A 20 19.14 -0.37 30.33
N VAL A 21 19.07 -1.56 30.92
CA VAL A 21 18.67 -2.80 30.26
C VAL A 21 17.23 -3.11 30.68
N LEU A 22 16.36 -3.26 29.69
CA LEU A 22 14.97 -3.66 29.86
C LEU A 22 14.79 -5.09 29.36
N LEU A 23 14.41 -5.98 30.26
CA LEU A 23 14.08 -7.37 29.95
C LEU A 23 12.56 -7.51 29.82
N VAL A 24 12.13 -8.05 28.69
CA VAL A 24 10.72 -8.27 28.34
C VAL A 24 10.46 -9.77 28.29
N ARG A 25 9.37 -10.18 28.93
CA ARG A 25 8.88 -11.55 28.89
C ARG A 25 7.38 -11.60 28.61
N GLU A 26 7.00 -12.43 27.67
CA GLU A 26 5.62 -12.75 27.34
C GLU A 26 5.08 -13.86 28.26
N HIS A 27 3.85 -13.70 28.75
CA HIS A 27 3.24 -14.64 29.71
C HIS A 27 2.72 -15.92 29.02
N THR A 28 2.59 -15.90 27.70
CA THR A 28 1.88 -16.90 26.89
C THR A 28 2.79 -17.97 26.29
N HIS A 29 4.11 -17.89 26.51
CA HIS A 29 5.02 -18.94 26.05
C HIS A 29 4.75 -20.25 26.80
N ARG A 30 4.18 -21.23 26.06
CA ARG A 30 3.76 -22.57 26.53
C ARG A 30 4.92 -23.45 27.04
N ILE A 31 6.17 -22.99 26.90
CA ILE A 31 7.37 -23.70 27.35
C ILE A 31 8.12 -22.75 28.29
N PRO A 32 8.25 -23.06 29.59
CA PRO A 32 9.00 -22.24 30.53
C PRO A 32 10.50 -22.49 30.33
N ARG A 33 11.08 -21.95 29.25
CA ARG A 33 12.53 -21.73 29.24
C ARG A 33 12.76 -20.56 30.18
N GLY A 34 13.57 -20.75 31.22
CA GLY A 34 13.79 -19.78 32.31
C GLY A 34 14.54 -18.50 31.90
N GLY A 35 14.10 -17.83 30.84
CA GLY A 35 14.71 -16.62 30.28
C GLY A 35 13.70 -15.55 29.90
N TYR A 36 14.21 -14.46 29.34
CA TYR A 36 13.45 -13.35 28.75
C TYR A 36 13.34 -13.56 27.23
N ASP A 37 12.30 -13.00 26.61
CA ASP A 37 12.07 -13.12 25.16
C ASP A 37 12.80 -12.02 24.38
N LEU A 38 12.97 -10.85 24.99
CA LEU A 38 13.61 -9.70 24.38
C LEU A 38 14.36 -8.88 25.43
N ALA A 39 15.61 -8.52 25.16
CA ALA A 39 16.38 -7.58 25.95
C ALA A 39 16.65 -6.32 25.13
N LEU A 40 16.26 -5.16 25.66
CA LEU A 40 16.47 -3.85 25.07
C LEU A 40 17.47 -3.07 25.90
N VAL A 41 18.36 -2.32 25.25
CA VAL A 41 19.35 -1.47 25.92
C VAL A 41 19.15 -0.04 25.49
N THR A 42 19.14 0.89 26.45
CA THR A 42 19.00 2.33 26.20
C THR A 42 20.03 3.12 27.01
N THR A 43 20.49 4.23 26.44
CA THR A 43 21.36 5.20 27.13
C THR A 43 20.56 6.26 27.89
N ASP A 44 19.25 6.33 27.67
CA ASP A 44 18.32 7.16 28.45
C ASP A 44 17.93 6.40 29.72
N ILE A 45 18.51 6.79 30.86
CA ILE A 45 18.27 6.17 32.16
C ILE A 45 16.95 6.58 32.81
N THR A 46 16.27 7.58 32.26
CA THR A 46 15.02 8.12 32.82
C THR A 46 13.78 7.50 32.18
N ILE A 47 13.96 6.74 31.09
CA ILE A 47 12.85 6.26 30.29
C ILE A 47 12.06 5.16 31.00
N ARG A 48 10.74 5.27 30.91
CA ARG A 48 9.83 4.23 31.40
C ARG A 48 9.81 3.02 30.45
N PRO A 49 9.58 1.81 30.96
CA PRO A 49 9.57 0.58 30.14
C PRO A 49 8.63 0.61 28.93
N ALA A 50 7.37 1.01 29.11
CA ALA A 50 6.37 0.96 28.04
C ALA A 50 6.72 1.86 26.83
N PRO A 51 7.10 3.14 27.00
CA PRO A 51 7.61 3.96 25.90
C PRO A 51 8.84 3.39 25.20
N LEU A 52 9.76 2.73 25.92
CA LEU A 52 10.95 2.11 25.32
C LEU A 52 10.56 0.96 24.39
N VAL A 53 9.67 0.08 24.83
CA VAL A 53 9.16 -1.02 24.01
C VAL A 53 8.40 -0.49 22.80
N ALA A 54 7.56 0.53 22.96
CA ALA A 54 6.83 1.14 21.86
C ALA A 54 7.78 1.74 20.81
N ARG A 55 8.84 2.44 21.23
CA ARG A 55 9.89 2.96 20.33
C ARG A 55 10.62 1.83 19.60
N TYR A 56 10.94 0.74 20.30
CA TYR A 56 11.56 -0.42 19.67
C TYR A 56 10.63 -1.07 18.64
N ALA A 57 9.36 -1.26 18.98
CA ALA A 57 8.36 -1.82 18.07
C ALA A 57 8.19 -0.94 16.82
N ALA A 58 8.23 0.39 16.96
CA ALA A 58 8.16 1.33 15.85
C ALA A 58 9.31 1.15 14.84
N ARG A 59 10.44 0.53 15.20
CA ARG A 59 11.53 0.21 14.27
C ARG A 59 11.05 -0.63 13.08
N TRP A 60 10.05 -1.49 13.28
CA TRP A 60 9.51 -2.35 12.22
C TRP A 60 8.97 -1.56 11.03
N SER A 61 8.56 -0.30 11.22
CA SER A 61 8.10 0.55 10.12
C SER A 61 9.18 0.76 9.05
N ILE A 62 10.47 0.68 9.41
CA ILE A 62 11.58 0.76 8.45
C ILE A 62 11.58 -0.45 7.51
N GLU A 63 11.27 -1.64 8.04
CA GLU A 63 11.23 -2.87 7.25
C GLU A 63 10.07 -2.82 6.25
N ILE A 64 8.89 -2.37 6.72
CA ILE A 64 7.73 -2.13 5.85
C ILE A 64 8.05 -1.08 4.78
N MET A 65 8.72 0.02 5.14
CA MET A 65 9.13 1.05 4.18
C MET A 65 10.05 0.47 3.10
N ILE A 66 11.04 -0.36 3.47
CA ILE A 66 11.96 -1.00 2.52
C ILE A 66 11.25 -2.02 1.65
N GLU A 67 10.31 -2.79 2.20
CA GLU A 67 9.48 -3.73 1.46
C GLU A 67 8.65 -2.99 0.40
N ASP A 68 7.95 -1.92 0.80
CA ASP A 68 7.17 -1.07 -0.11
C ASP A 68 8.04 -0.44 -1.20
N ALA A 69 9.25 0.00 -0.86
CA ALA A 69 10.19 0.53 -1.85
C ALA A 69 10.49 -0.50 -2.95
N LYS A 70 10.73 -1.74 -2.54
CA LYS A 70 11.07 -2.83 -3.45
C LYS A 70 9.88 -3.27 -4.29
N GLN A 71 8.73 -3.52 -3.67
CA GLN A 71 7.56 -4.14 -4.31
C GLN A 71 6.66 -3.10 -4.98
N THR A 72 6.32 -2.03 -4.27
CA THR A 72 5.30 -1.06 -4.70
C THR A 72 5.91 0.05 -5.57
N PHE A 73 7.06 0.59 -5.17
CA PHE A 73 7.79 1.60 -5.95
C PHE A 73 8.69 1.02 -7.04
N GLY A 74 8.83 -0.31 -7.09
CA GLY A 74 9.55 -1.01 -8.15
C GLY A 74 11.07 -0.87 -8.08
N VAL A 75 11.63 -0.40 -6.96
CA VAL A 75 13.09 -0.33 -6.76
C VAL A 75 13.72 -1.71 -6.90
N GLY A 76 13.02 -2.76 -6.45
CA GLY A 76 13.48 -4.15 -6.57
C GLY A 76 13.40 -4.70 -8.00
N GLN A 77 12.68 -4.04 -8.91
CA GLN A 77 12.50 -4.45 -10.30
C GLN A 77 13.43 -3.69 -11.26
N ALA A 78 14.26 -2.78 -10.75
CA ALA A 78 15.20 -2.01 -11.57
C ALA A 78 16.27 -2.92 -12.18
N ARG A 79 16.32 -3.01 -13.52
CA ARG A 79 17.29 -3.83 -14.27
C ARG A 79 18.63 -3.13 -14.45
N ASN A 80 19.26 -2.76 -13.35
CA ASN A 80 20.58 -2.12 -13.36
C ASN A 80 21.70 -3.16 -13.47
N ARG A 81 22.63 -2.97 -14.41
CA ARG A 81 23.77 -3.89 -14.63
C ARG A 81 25.09 -3.42 -14.03
N VAL A 82 25.16 -2.17 -13.55
CA VAL A 82 26.38 -1.55 -13.00
C VAL A 82 26.10 -0.97 -11.62
N GLN A 83 27.07 -1.09 -10.70
CA GLN A 83 26.94 -0.63 -9.32
C GLN A 83 26.51 0.85 -9.23
N ARG A 84 27.16 1.72 -10.01
CA ARG A 84 26.85 3.16 -10.03
C ARG A 84 25.40 3.48 -10.42
N ALA A 85 24.74 2.63 -11.20
CA ALA A 85 23.33 2.80 -11.54
C ALA A 85 22.41 2.40 -10.37
N VAL A 86 22.77 1.34 -9.63
CA VAL A 86 22.06 0.93 -8.41
C VAL A 86 22.15 2.02 -7.34
N GLU A 87 23.34 2.56 -7.11
CA GLU A 87 23.61 3.64 -6.15
C GLU A 87 22.81 4.92 -6.43
N ARG A 88 22.31 5.11 -7.65
CA ARG A 88 21.44 6.24 -8.02
C ARG A 88 19.96 5.89 -7.96
N THR A 89 19.60 4.70 -8.45
CA THR A 89 18.20 4.29 -8.59
C THR A 89 17.55 4.01 -7.24
N VAL A 90 18.28 3.37 -6.32
CA VAL A 90 17.73 3.02 -5.00
C VAL A 90 17.42 4.27 -4.16
N PRO A 91 18.34 5.24 -3.97
CA PRO A 91 18.02 6.46 -3.23
C PRO A 91 16.93 7.28 -3.90
N PHE A 92 16.95 7.37 -5.24
CA PHE A 92 15.90 8.09 -5.98
C PHE A 92 14.51 7.49 -5.73
N GLY A 93 14.38 6.16 -5.78
CA GLY A 93 13.11 5.49 -5.48
C GLY A 93 12.62 5.72 -4.05
N LEU A 94 13.52 5.69 -3.06
CA LEU A 94 13.20 6.02 -1.67
C LEU A 94 12.76 7.47 -1.47
N VAL A 95 13.39 8.41 -2.19
CA VAL A 95 12.97 9.83 -2.19
C VAL A 95 11.58 9.97 -2.81
N CYS A 96 11.32 9.33 -3.96
CA CYS A 96 9.99 9.32 -4.56
C CYS A 96 8.94 8.78 -3.58
N GLN A 97 9.23 7.67 -2.90
CA GLN A 97 8.35 7.11 -1.88
C GLN A 97 8.05 8.09 -0.75
N THR A 98 9.08 8.74 -0.22
CA THR A 98 8.94 9.74 0.83
C THR A 98 8.07 10.90 0.36
N LEU A 99 8.27 11.40 -0.86
CA LEU A 99 7.46 12.47 -1.45
C LEU A 99 5.98 12.08 -1.60
N VAL A 100 5.69 10.84 -2.03
CA VAL A 100 4.30 10.36 -2.10
C VAL A 100 3.65 10.33 -0.71
N MET A 101 4.37 9.80 0.30
CA MET A 101 3.87 9.74 1.68
C MET A 101 3.63 11.14 2.25
N LEU A 102 4.57 12.06 2.07
CA LEU A 102 4.44 13.45 2.54
C LEU A 102 3.30 14.19 1.84
N TRP A 103 3.19 14.05 0.51
CA TRP A 103 2.08 14.62 -0.24
C TRP A 103 0.74 14.08 0.26
N TYR A 104 0.64 12.76 0.44
CA TYR A 104 -0.59 12.14 0.93
C TYR A 104 -0.93 12.64 2.33
N ALA A 105 0.04 12.74 3.24
CA ALA A 105 -0.18 13.23 4.60
C ALA A 105 -0.56 14.72 4.69
N THR A 106 -0.12 15.55 3.76
CA THR A 106 -0.28 17.02 3.84
C THR A 106 -1.44 17.56 3.02
N ALA A 107 -1.65 17.04 1.81
CA ALA A 107 -2.61 17.60 0.85
C ALA A 107 -3.46 16.51 0.15
N GLY A 108 -2.97 15.28 0.11
CA GLY A 108 -3.59 14.18 -0.64
C GLY A 108 -4.59 13.34 0.16
N HIS A 109 -4.66 13.45 1.48
CA HIS A 109 -5.54 12.62 2.29
C HIS A 109 -7.01 13.06 2.16
N HIS A 110 -7.90 12.11 1.88
CA HIS A 110 -9.34 12.35 1.93
C HIS A 110 -10.02 11.19 2.69
N PRO A 111 -10.96 11.47 3.62
CA PRO A 111 -11.59 10.44 4.44
C PRO A 111 -12.35 9.38 3.61
N ALA A 112 -12.81 9.73 2.41
CA ALA A 112 -13.47 8.78 1.51
C ALA A 112 -12.51 7.82 0.78
N ASP A 113 -11.18 8.02 0.85
CA ASP A 113 -10.23 7.24 0.05
C ASP A 113 -10.34 5.73 0.26
N VAL A 114 -10.60 5.31 1.49
CA VAL A 114 -10.77 3.90 1.85
C VAL A 114 -12.09 3.37 1.30
N THR A 115 -13.17 4.15 1.38
CA THR A 115 -14.48 3.79 0.83
C THR A 115 -14.42 3.68 -0.70
N ASP A 116 -13.88 4.69 -1.37
CA ASP A 116 -13.70 4.70 -2.82
C ASP A 116 -12.81 3.53 -3.29
N HIS A 117 -11.81 3.15 -2.49
CA HIS A 117 -10.99 1.98 -2.78
C HIS A 117 -11.80 0.69 -2.69
N ARG A 118 -12.63 0.54 -1.65
CA ARG A 118 -13.52 -0.63 -1.49
C ARG A 118 -14.54 -0.72 -2.62
N GLU A 119 -15.07 0.39 -3.10
CA GLU A 119 -15.97 0.39 -4.27
C GLU A 119 -15.27 -0.13 -5.53
N ARG A 120 -13.99 0.20 -5.72
CA ARG A 120 -13.18 -0.29 -6.86
C ARG A 120 -12.68 -1.72 -6.68
N ALA A 121 -12.49 -2.17 -5.45
CA ALA A 121 -12.04 -3.51 -5.11
C ALA A 121 -12.93 -4.13 -4.01
N PRO A 122 -14.15 -4.55 -4.35
CA PRO A 122 -15.16 -4.97 -3.37
C PRO A 122 -14.78 -6.20 -2.55
N TRP A 123 -13.82 -6.98 -3.04
CA TRP A 123 -13.30 -8.17 -2.35
C TRP A 123 -12.39 -7.83 -1.15
N TYR A 124 -12.03 -6.56 -0.93
CA TYR A 124 -11.29 -6.12 0.25
C TYR A 124 -12.23 -5.48 1.29
N THR A 125 -12.77 -6.29 2.20
CA THR A 125 -13.83 -5.87 3.13
C THR A 125 -13.32 -5.34 4.48
N THR A 126 -12.12 -5.76 4.92
CA THR A 126 -11.62 -5.52 6.29
C THR A 126 -10.62 -4.36 6.40
N ARG A 127 -10.06 -3.88 5.29
CA ARG A 127 -9.01 -2.85 5.30
C ARG A 127 -9.59 -1.49 5.68
N THR A 128 -9.18 -0.94 6.83
CA THR A 128 -9.71 0.34 7.38
C THR A 128 -8.76 1.52 7.19
N ASN A 129 -7.46 1.26 6.97
CA ASN A 129 -6.46 2.28 6.74
C ASN A 129 -5.94 2.28 5.30
N PRO A 130 -5.57 3.44 4.72
CA PRO A 130 -4.98 3.51 3.39
C PRO A 130 -3.61 2.81 3.38
N SER A 131 -3.35 2.00 2.37
CA SER A 131 -2.04 1.38 2.13
C SER A 131 -1.14 2.27 1.27
N THR A 132 0.16 2.02 1.28
CA THR A 132 1.13 2.73 0.41
C THR A 132 0.75 2.61 -1.07
N ALA A 133 0.24 1.46 -1.50
CA ALA A 133 -0.28 1.26 -2.86
C ALA A 133 -1.49 2.16 -3.18
N ASP A 134 -2.36 2.40 -2.20
CA ASP A 134 -3.52 3.28 -2.36
C ASP A 134 -3.09 4.74 -2.52
N MET A 135 -2.09 5.17 -1.76
CA MET A 135 -1.50 6.51 -1.84
C MET A 135 -0.89 6.77 -3.21
N ILE A 136 -0.08 5.84 -3.74
CA ILE A 136 0.50 5.95 -5.09
C ILE A 136 -0.60 5.89 -6.15
N GLY A 137 -1.58 5.01 -5.99
CA GLY A 137 -2.71 4.90 -6.91
C GLY A 137 -3.50 6.21 -6.99
N LYS A 138 -3.73 6.87 -5.85
CA LYS A 138 -4.37 8.19 -5.79
C LYS A 138 -3.51 9.25 -6.46
N LEU A 139 -2.23 9.32 -6.14
CA LEU A 139 -1.31 10.29 -6.75
C LEU A 139 -1.29 10.15 -8.29
N ARG A 140 -1.23 8.92 -8.81
CA ARG A 140 -1.30 8.66 -10.25
C ARG A 140 -2.59 9.22 -10.87
N ARG A 141 -3.75 9.01 -10.22
CA ARG A 141 -5.03 9.55 -10.70
C ARG A 141 -5.04 11.08 -10.71
N VAL A 142 -4.52 11.72 -9.66
CA VAL A 142 -4.42 13.17 -9.59
C VAL A 142 -3.51 13.71 -10.69
N LEU A 143 -2.31 13.15 -10.86
CA LEU A 143 -1.37 13.55 -11.91
C LEU A 143 -1.96 13.40 -13.32
N ILE A 144 -2.65 12.28 -13.59
CA ILE A 144 -3.36 12.06 -14.86
C ILE A 144 -4.44 13.12 -15.04
N ALA A 145 -5.34 13.29 -14.07
CA ALA A 145 -6.43 14.26 -14.16
C ALA A 145 -5.89 15.68 -14.42
N THR A 146 -4.89 16.14 -13.67
CA THR A 146 -4.29 17.46 -13.86
C THR A 146 -3.63 17.59 -15.23
N LYS A 147 -2.87 16.59 -15.69
CA LYS A 147 -2.15 16.66 -16.98
C LYS A 147 -3.11 16.70 -18.17
N TYR A 148 -4.20 15.93 -18.13
CA TYR A 148 -5.14 15.85 -19.25
C TYR A 148 -6.24 16.92 -19.20
N GLN A 149 -6.54 17.51 -18.03
CA GLN A 149 -7.47 18.64 -17.95
C GLN A 149 -6.90 19.95 -18.51
N VAL A 150 -5.58 20.12 -18.51
CA VAL A 150 -4.93 21.30 -19.13
C VAL A 150 -4.96 21.22 -20.67
N THR A 151 -5.09 20.01 -21.23
CA THR A 151 -5.07 19.76 -22.68
C THR A 151 -6.47 19.44 -23.19
N HIS A 152 -7.44 20.33 -23.01
CA HIS A 152 -8.67 20.24 -23.78
C HIS A 152 -8.46 21.03 -25.09
N PRO A 153 -8.21 20.37 -26.25
CA PRO A 153 -8.43 21.06 -27.52
C PRO A 153 -9.90 21.49 -27.54
N GLU A 154 -10.17 22.69 -28.06
CA GLU A 154 -11.53 23.18 -28.26
C GLU A 154 -12.40 22.05 -28.80
N GLN A 155 -13.53 21.79 -28.14
CA GLN A 155 -14.56 20.95 -28.74
C GLN A 155 -14.90 21.58 -30.09
N PRO A 156 -14.73 20.89 -31.23
CA PRO A 156 -15.21 21.42 -32.48
C PRO A 156 -16.72 21.56 -32.32
N THR A 157 -17.16 22.82 -32.30
CA THR A 157 -18.58 23.22 -32.38
C THR A 157 -19.26 22.33 -33.41
N PRO A 158 -20.42 21.72 -33.12
CA PRO A 158 -21.12 20.84 -34.06
C PRO A 158 -21.71 21.68 -35.21
N ARG A 159 -20.85 22.17 -36.09
CA ARG A 159 -21.26 22.78 -37.35
C ARG A 159 -21.40 21.64 -38.34
N ALA A 160 -22.64 21.17 -38.45
CA ALA A 160 -23.22 20.42 -39.56
C ALA A 160 -22.19 19.66 -40.42
N ALA A 161 -21.72 18.51 -39.92
CA ALA A 161 -21.19 17.48 -40.80
C ALA A 161 -22.37 16.91 -41.59
N THR A 162 -22.66 17.52 -42.74
CA THR A 162 -23.59 16.99 -43.73
C THR A 162 -23.05 15.63 -44.18
N CYS A 163 -23.67 14.56 -43.68
CA CYS A 163 -23.36 13.18 -44.06
C CYS A 163 -23.90 12.93 -45.48
N PRO A 164 -23.07 12.58 -46.48
CA PRO A 164 -23.56 12.29 -47.81
C PRO A 164 -23.86 10.80 -47.92
N VAL A 165 -24.78 10.28 -47.10
CA VAL A 165 -25.33 8.94 -47.33
C VAL A 165 -26.83 9.02 -47.20
N ARG A 166 -27.44 9.22 -48.37
CA ARG A 166 -28.88 9.15 -48.62
C ARG A 166 -29.31 7.70 -48.43
N CYS A 167 -29.91 7.36 -47.29
CA CYS A 167 -30.60 6.08 -47.10
C CYS A 167 -32.06 6.31 -46.71
N PHE A 168 -32.86 6.36 -47.78
CA PHE A 168 -34.23 5.88 -47.92
C PHE A 168 -35.09 5.75 -46.65
N SER A 169 -36.01 6.70 -46.48
CA SER A 169 -37.17 6.61 -45.59
C SER A 169 -38.20 5.62 -46.16
N LEU A 170 -38.50 4.55 -45.42
CA LEU A 170 -39.72 3.74 -45.60
C LEU A 170 -40.69 4.03 -44.44
N PRO A 171 -41.98 4.30 -44.69
CA PRO A 171 -42.97 4.51 -43.64
C PRO A 171 -43.68 3.20 -43.26
N ASN A 172 -44.32 3.27 -42.10
CA ASN A 172 -45.34 2.36 -41.56
C ASN A 172 -44.90 1.13 -40.70
N ARG A 173 -45.11 1.29 -39.39
CA ARG A 173 -45.60 0.25 -38.46
C ARG A 173 -47.12 0.10 -38.65
N PRO A 174 -47.79 -1.03 -38.32
CA PRO A 174 -47.71 -1.71 -37.01
C PRO A 174 -47.83 -3.26 -37.05
N HIS A 175 -47.57 -3.91 -35.90
CA HIS A 175 -48.36 -4.99 -35.27
C HIS A 175 -47.54 -5.86 -34.30
N SER A 176 -48.14 -6.09 -33.12
CA SER A 176 -48.10 -7.26 -32.22
C SER A 176 -46.79 -7.85 -31.66
N VAL A 177 -46.68 -7.78 -30.32
CA VAL A 177 -46.55 -8.89 -29.34
C VAL A 177 -45.82 -10.17 -29.80
N THR A 178 -44.82 -10.63 -29.02
CA THR A 178 -44.75 -11.98 -28.38
C THR A 178 -43.37 -12.24 -27.78
N SER A 179 -43.35 -12.71 -26.53
CA SER A 179 -42.18 -13.21 -25.80
C SER A 179 -41.62 -14.49 -26.43
N CYS A 180 -40.30 -14.70 -26.40
CA CYS A 180 -39.74 -16.06 -26.43
C CYS A 180 -38.50 -16.16 -25.53
N THR A 181 -38.66 -16.96 -24.48
CA THR A 181 -37.64 -17.62 -23.66
C THR A 181 -36.86 -18.66 -24.48
N GLY A 182 -35.57 -18.86 -24.19
CA GLY A 182 -34.76 -20.01 -24.66
C GLY A 182 -33.27 -19.77 -24.34
N TYR A 183 -32.67 -20.29 -23.27
CA TYR A 183 -32.25 -21.67 -22.95
C TYR A 183 -30.87 -22.08 -23.53
N PHE A 184 -29.94 -22.40 -22.59
CA PHE A 184 -28.81 -23.35 -22.63
C PHE A 184 -27.41 -22.96 -23.18
N PRO A 185 -26.30 -23.64 -22.77
CA PRO A 185 -26.08 -24.58 -21.64
C PRO A 185 -24.84 -24.33 -20.73
N ARG A 186 -24.87 -24.98 -19.54
CA ARG A 186 -23.71 -25.34 -18.69
C ARG A 186 -22.93 -26.54 -19.27
N ARG A 187 -21.63 -26.63 -19.02
CA ARG A 187 -20.86 -27.89 -19.00
C ARG A 187 -20.20 -28.11 -17.64
N HIS A 188 -20.58 -29.18 -16.94
CA HIS A 188 -19.72 -29.95 -16.03
C HIS A 188 -18.62 -30.63 -16.89
N GLY A 189 -17.43 -31.00 -16.44
CA GLY A 189 -16.78 -31.11 -15.14
C GLY A 189 -15.58 -32.05 -15.38
N PHE A 190 -14.44 -31.85 -14.71
CA PHE A 190 -13.42 -32.90 -14.58
C PHE A 190 -12.55 -32.60 -13.36
N SER A 191 -12.65 -33.46 -12.35
CA SER A 191 -11.73 -33.60 -11.22
C SER A 191 -10.90 -34.87 -11.46
N ASP A 192 -9.59 -34.86 -11.20
CA ASP A 192 -9.02 -35.50 -10.00
C ASP A 192 -7.47 -35.33 -9.92
N ARG A 193 -6.98 -35.42 -8.69
CA ARG A 193 -5.58 -35.45 -8.21
C ARG A 193 -4.86 -36.74 -8.58
N SER A 194 -3.52 -36.67 -8.70
CA SER A 194 -2.53 -37.33 -7.81
C SER A 194 -1.22 -37.64 -8.52
N ARG A 195 -0.13 -36.97 -8.11
CA ARG A 195 1.19 -37.50 -7.74
C ARG A 195 2.10 -36.34 -7.35
#